data_AF-A0AA38F4I8-F1
#
_entry.id   AF-A0AA38F4I8-F1
#
_cell.length_a   1.000
_cell.length_b   1.000
_cell.length_c   1.000
_cell.angle_alpha   90.00
_cell.angle_beta   90.00
_cell.angle_gamma   90.00
#
_symmetry.space_group_name_H-M   'P 1'
#
loop_
_entity.id
_entity.type
_entity.pdbx_description
1 polymer ?
#
loop_
_entity_poly.entity_id
_entity_poly.type
_entity_poly.pdbx_seq_one_letter_code
_entity_poly.pdbx_strand_id
1 'polypeptide(L)'
;MFGLQFAGAAQSLGAGAILVNPWNITEVASSIGEALNMLPEEREERHRHNFEHVTTHTAQEWAETFVSELNDTIVEAQLRTRHIPPQLPIENAIEKFQQSNNRLLILGFNATMTEQVDVPGRRGNDQIKEMKLSLHPELSDTLSILCSDPKTTIVILSGSERSILDENFKDFNMWLAAENGMFLRRTTKGKWMTTMPEHLNMDWVETVKHVLEYFRERTPRSYIESRETSLVWNYKYADVEFGRVQARDMLQHLWTGPISNAAVDVVQGSKSVEVRSVGVSKGAAIDRILGEIVHSKSMTTPIDYVLCIGHFLGK
;
A
#
# COMPACT_ATOMS: atom_id res chain seq x y z
N MET A 1 33.89 15.09 -15.22
CA MET A 1 33.90 14.92 -13.75
C MET A 1 33.50 13.47 -13.47
N PHE A 2 34.16 12.78 -12.54
CA PHE A 2 33.78 11.40 -12.18
C PHE A 2 32.67 11.44 -11.14
N GLY A 3 31.54 10.82 -11.44
CA GLY A 3 30.42 10.65 -10.49
C GLY A 3 30.37 9.20 -10.04
N LEU A 4 30.48 8.96 -8.73
CA LEU A 4 30.25 7.62 -8.18
C LEU A 4 28.78 7.27 -8.39
N GLN A 5 28.48 6.14 -9.02
CA GLN A 5 27.12 5.71 -9.36
C GLN A 5 26.14 5.67 -8.17
N PHE A 6 26.68 5.62 -6.94
CA PHE A 6 25.93 5.58 -5.68
C PHE A 6 25.99 6.88 -4.86
N ALA A 7 26.64 7.95 -5.37
CA ALA A 7 26.66 9.26 -4.73
C ALA A 7 25.59 10.16 -5.33
N GLY A 8 24.89 10.95 -4.51
CA GLY A 8 23.86 11.89 -4.97
C GLY A 8 24.36 12.88 -6.05
N ALA A 9 25.65 13.22 -6.02
CA ALA A 9 26.29 14.07 -7.03
C ALA A 9 26.23 13.50 -8.46
N ALA A 10 26.18 12.17 -8.61
CA ALA A 10 26.06 11.51 -9.91
C ALA A 10 24.65 11.66 -10.52
N GLN A 11 23.62 11.75 -9.68
CA GLN A 11 22.24 12.02 -10.13
C GLN A 11 22.07 13.50 -10.53
N SER A 12 22.76 14.43 -9.85
CA SER A 12 22.70 15.87 -10.14
C SER A 12 23.43 16.25 -11.44
N LEU A 13 24.62 15.71 -11.67
CA LEU A 13 25.46 16.08 -12.84
C LEU A 13 25.00 15.45 -14.17
N GLY A 14 24.07 14.48 -14.12
CA GLY A 14 23.37 13.93 -15.28
C GLY A 14 24.30 13.49 -16.42
N ALA A 15 23.93 13.87 -17.66
CA ALA A 15 24.62 13.47 -18.89
C ALA A 15 26.08 13.99 -19.01
N GLY A 16 26.49 14.95 -18.19
CA GLY A 16 27.85 15.49 -18.19
C GLY A 16 28.86 14.66 -17.39
N ALA A 17 28.42 13.76 -16.51
CA ALA A 17 29.29 12.95 -15.67
C ALA A 17 29.61 11.58 -16.30
N ILE A 18 30.83 11.09 -16.09
CA ILE A 18 31.15 9.68 -16.33
C ILE A 18 30.80 8.94 -15.05
N LEU A 19 29.76 8.11 -15.13
CA LEU A 19 29.31 7.28 -14.02
C LEU A 19 30.24 6.09 -13.87
N VAL A 20 30.71 5.87 -12.65
CA VAL A 20 31.61 4.75 -12.36
C VAL A 20 31.12 4.00 -11.15
N ASN A 21 31.04 2.67 -11.27
CA ASN A 21 30.88 1.78 -10.13
C ASN A 21 32.24 1.57 -9.42
N PRO A 22 32.44 2.09 -8.19
CA PRO A 22 33.73 1.97 -7.49
C PRO A 22 34.10 0.54 -7.11
N TRP A 23 33.14 -0.39 -7.10
CA TRP A 23 33.37 -1.79 -6.75
C TRP A 23 33.84 -2.63 -7.93
N ASN A 24 33.82 -2.08 -9.14
CA ASN A 24 34.26 -2.75 -10.36
C ASN A 24 35.56 -2.09 -10.86
N ILE A 25 36.70 -2.62 -10.41
CA ILE A 25 38.03 -2.06 -10.69
C ILE A 25 38.31 -2.00 -12.21
N THR A 26 37.80 -2.97 -12.97
CA THR A 26 37.95 -3.03 -14.43
C THR A 26 37.18 -1.91 -15.12
N GLU A 27 35.95 -1.64 -14.66
CA GLU A 27 35.11 -0.55 -15.16
C GLU A 27 35.72 0.81 -14.81
N VAL A 28 36.21 0.99 -13.58
CA VAL A 28 36.94 2.20 -13.16
C VAL A 28 38.13 2.47 -14.09
N ALA A 29 38.95 1.45 -14.36
CA ALA A 29 40.10 1.58 -15.25
C ALA A 29 39.68 1.92 -16.69
N SER A 30 38.61 1.29 -17.19
CA SER A 30 38.05 1.59 -18.51
C SER A 30 37.52 3.02 -18.60
N SER A 31 36.78 3.49 -17.59
CA SER A 31 36.22 4.84 -17.54
C SER A 31 37.30 5.92 -17.45
N ILE A 32 38.42 5.65 -16.76
CA ILE A 32 39.59 6.54 -16.77
C ILE A 32 40.22 6.55 -18.17
N GLY A 33 40.35 5.39 -18.81
CA GLY A 33 40.83 5.28 -20.18
C GLY A 33 39.95 6.05 -21.18
N GLU A 34 38.63 5.94 -21.06
CA GLU A 34 37.66 6.69 -21.85
C GLU A 34 37.81 8.20 -21.62
N ALA A 35 37.88 8.64 -20.37
CA ALA A 35 38.05 10.05 -20.04
C ALA A 35 39.34 10.67 -20.61
N LEU A 36 40.43 9.91 -20.65
CA LEU A 36 41.72 10.35 -21.18
C LEU A 36 41.77 10.38 -22.71
N ASN A 37 41.03 9.49 -23.38
CA ASN A 37 40.97 9.39 -24.84
C ASN A 37 39.75 10.08 -25.46
N MET A 38 38.92 10.74 -24.64
CA MET A 38 37.72 11.46 -25.07
C MET A 38 38.07 12.58 -26.05
N LEU A 39 37.27 12.71 -27.11
CA LEU A 39 37.47 13.75 -28.11
C LEU A 39 37.33 15.15 -27.48
N PRO A 40 38.11 16.15 -27.93
CA PRO A 40 38.07 17.49 -27.36
C PRO A 40 36.68 18.13 -27.35
N GLU A 41 35.91 17.95 -28.42
CA GLU A 41 34.54 18.48 -28.57
C GLU A 41 33.58 17.88 -27.54
N GLU A 42 33.63 16.55 -27.35
CA GLU A 42 32.80 15.85 -26.36
C GLU A 42 33.16 16.26 -24.93
N ARG A 43 34.45 16.44 -24.66
CA ARG A 43 34.93 16.89 -23.35
C ARG A 43 34.45 18.30 -23.01
N GLU A 44 34.45 19.20 -24.00
CA GLU A 44 33.97 20.57 -23.84
C GLU A 44 32.47 20.61 -23.58
N GLU A 45 31.69 19.83 -24.33
CA GLU A 45 30.24 19.77 -24.16
C GLU A 45 29.82 19.18 -22.81
N ARG A 46 30.45 18.07 -22.38
CA ARG A 46 30.21 17.50 -21.04
C ARG A 46 30.65 18.46 -19.93
N HIS A 47 31.72 19.22 -20.12
CA HIS A 47 32.15 20.23 -19.15
C HIS A 47 31.14 21.37 -19.05
N ARG A 48 30.65 21.87 -20.20
CA ARG A 48 29.64 22.93 -20.27
C ARG A 48 28.37 22.57 -19.49
N HIS A 49 27.84 21.37 -19.70
CA HIS A 49 26.65 20.87 -18.99
C HIS A 49 26.88 20.78 -17.46
N ASN A 50 28.01 20.22 -17.03
CA ASN A 50 28.33 20.13 -15.61
C ASN A 50 28.55 21.52 -14.98
N PHE A 51 29.21 22.42 -15.69
CA PHE A 51 29.53 23.76 -15.22
C PHE A 51 28.27 24.61 -15.06
N GLU A 52 27.35 24.55 -16.03
CA GLU A 52 26.04 25.19 -15.95
C GLU A 52 25.23 24.66 -14.76
N HIS A 53 25.22 23.35 -14.53
CA HIS A 53 24.51 22.76 -13.39
C HIS A 53 25.09 23.20 -12.04
N VAL A 54 26.42 23.18 -11.88
CA VAL A 54 27.10 23.57 -10.62
C VAL A 54 26.98 25.06 -10.33
N THR A 55 26.94 25.91 -11.36
CA THR A 55 26.86 27.37 -11.21
C THR A 55 25.45 27.86 -10.94
N THR A 56 24.44 27.16 -11.45
CA THR A 56 23.03 27.45 -11.18
C THR A 56 22.61 26.88 -9.84
N HIS A 57 22.80 25.58 -9.59
CA HIS A 57 22.28 24.90 -8.40
C HIS A 57 23.17 25.11 -7.16
N THR A 58 23.19 26.35 -6.65
CA THR A 58 23.98 26.72 -5.48
C THR A 58 23.37 26.20 -4.17
N ALA A 59 24.17 26.16 -3.10
CA ALA A 59 23.67 25.84 -1.76
C ALA A 59 22.59 26.81 -1.27
N GLN A 60 22.58 28.06 -1.75
CA GLN A 60 21.55 29.05 -1.44
C GLN A 60 20.24 28.73 -2.16
N GLU A 61 20.28 28.41 -3.46
CA GLU A 61 19.10 27.97 -4.20
C GLU A 61 18.52 26.68 -3.60
N TRP A 62 19.37 25.70 -3.25
CA TRP A 62 18.91 24.50 -2.55
C TRP A 62 18.22 24.83 -1.22
N ALA A 63 18.78 25.74 -0.41
CA ALA A 63 18.18 26.11 0.87
C ALA A 63 16.84 26.84 0.70
N GLU A 64 16.72 27.70 -0.31
CA GLU A 64 15.47 28.39 -0.64
C GLU A 64 14.41 27.42 -1.14
N THR A 65 14.76 26.49 -2.04
CA THR A 65 13.86 25.43 -2.50
C THR A 65 13.43 24.53 -1.34
N PHE A 66 14.36 24.10 -0.50
CA PHE A 66 14.06 23.25 0.66
C PHE A 66 13.09 23.94 1.64
N VAL A 67 13.30 25.22 1.94
CA VAL A 67 12.40 25.99 2.81
C VAL A 67 11.03 26.21 2.15
N SER A 68 10.99 26.44 0.84
CA SER A 68 9.73 26.54 0.09
C SER A 68 8.96 25.23 0.14
N GLU A 69 9.59 24.11 -0.18
CA GLU A 69 8.98 22.77 -0.14
C GLU A 69 8.50 22.43 1.28
N LEU A 70 9.26 22.80 2.30
CA LEU A 70 8.87 22.57 3.69
C LEU A 70 7.63 23.40 4.07
N ASN A 71 7.54 24.64 3.60
CA ASN A 71 6.34 25.47 3.77
C ASN A 71 5.14 24.91 2.99
N ASP A 72 5.34 24.45 1.75
CA ASP A 72 4.30 23.81 0.96
C ASP A 72 3.78 22.53 1.64
N THR A 73 4.68 21.76 2.26
CA THR A 73 4.32 20.57 3.05
C THR A 73 3.50 20.93 4.29
N ILE A 74 3.81 22.05 4.95
CA ILE A 74 3.02 22.56 6.09
C ILE A 74 1.63 23.01 5.64
N VAL A 75 1.53 23.71 4.51
CA VAL A 75 0.24 24.13 3.92
C VAL A 75 -0.59 22.91 3.51
N GLU A 76 0.02 21.91 2.88
CA GLU A 76 -0.63 20.63 2.58
C GLU A 76 -1.10 19.90 3.86
N ALA A 77 -0.28 19.88 4.91
CA ALA A 77 -0.64 19.26 6.19
C ALA A 77 -1.81 20.00 6.87
N GLN A 78 -1.84 21.32 6.81
CA GLN A 78 -2.95 22.13 7.32
C GLN A 78 -4.23 21.94 6.50
N LEU A 79 -4.13 21.84 5.18
CA LEU A 79 -5.26 21.51 4.30
C LEU A 79 -5.81 20.10 4.60
N ARG A 80 -4.93 19.12 4.89
CA ARG A 80 -5.33 17.79 5.36
C ARG A 80 -6.01 17.84 6.73
N THR A 81 -5.59 18.75 7.62
CA THR A 81 -6.17 18.92 8.96
C THR A 81 -7.61 19.46 8.91
N ARG A 82 -7.95 20.31 7.92
CA ARG A 82 -9.33 20.78 7.66
C ARG A 82 -10.31 19.67 7.27
N HIS A 83 -9.82 18.48 6.92
CA HIS A 83 -10.64 17.33 6.52
C HIS A 83 -10.67 16.22 7.58
N ILE A 84 -10.19 16.48 8.80
CA ILE A 84 -10.30 15.52 9.91
C ILE A 84 -11.77 15.44 10.33
N PRO A 85 -12.43 14.27 10.22
CA PRO A 85 -13.79 14.09 10.71
C PRO A 85 -13.86 14.43 12.20
N PRO A 86 -14.99 14.93 12.71
CA PRO A 86 -15.16 15.12 14.14
C PRO A 86 -14.90 13.79 14.86
N GLN A 87 -14.32 13.88 16.06
CA GLN A 87 -14.09 12.71 16.91
C GLN A 87 -15.41 11.94 17.11
N LEU A 88 -15.34 10.61 17.08
CA LEU A 88 -16.51 9.78 17.32
C LEU A 88 -17.05 10.05 18.72
N PRO A 89 -18.33 10.44 18.90
CA PRO A 89 -18.93 10.59 20.21
C PRO A 89 -19.15 9.20 20.84
N ILE A 90 -18.11 8.68 21.50
CA ILE A 90 -18.03 7.29 21.99
C ILE A 90 -19.20 6.97 22.92
N GLU A 91 -19.54 7.87 23.84
CA GLU A 91 -20.63 7.66 24.81
C GLU A 91 -21.98 7.46 24.10
N ASN A 92 -22.30 8.28 23.09
CA ASN A 92 -23.52 8.15 22.31
C ASN A 92 -23.52 6.85 21.48
N ALA A 93 -22.38 6.51 20.87
CA ALA A 93 -22.25 5.26 20.13
C ALA A 93 -22.50 4.03 21.02
N ILE A 94 -21.96 4.03 22.25
CA ILE A 94 -22.19 2.96 23.24
C ILE A 94 -23.65 2.94 23.68
N GLU A 95 -24.25 4.10 23.99
CA GLU A 95 -25.64 4.19 24.40
C GLU A 95 -26.58 3.62 23.33
N LYS A 96 -26.37 4.02 22.06
CA LYS A 96 -27.14 3.50 20.93
C LYS A 96 -26.90 2.01 20.72
N PHE A 97 -25.66 1.55 20.85
CA PHE A 97 -25.35 0.13 20.78
C PHE A 97 -26.12 -0.69 21.82
N GLN A 98 -26.21 -0.22 23.05
CA GLN A 98 -26.94 -0.92 24.13
C GLN A 98 -28.46 -0.93 23.92
N GLN A 99 -29.02 0.12 23.31
CA GLN A 99 -30.45 0.24 23.03
C GLN A 99 -30.91 -0.63 21.85
N SER A 100 -29.99 -1.02 20.97
CA SER A 100 -30.28 -1.70 19.70
C SER A 100 -30.43 -3.21 19.80
N ASN A 101 -31.36 -3.76 19.01
CA ASN A 101 -31.72 -5.18 19.03
C ASN A 101 -31.11 -5.98 17.88
N ASN A 102 -30.68 -5.34 16.79
CA ASN A 102 -30.01 -6.00 15.68
C ASN A 102 -28.86 -5.12 15.16
N ARG A 103 -27.65 -5.44 15.61
CA ARG A 103 -26.45 -4.61 15.47
C ARG A 103 -25.52 -5.21 14.43
N LEU A 104 -24.97 -4.37 13.55
CA LEU A 104 -23.96 -4.75 12.57
C LEU A 104 -22.67 -4.00 12.84
N LEU A 105 -21.59 -4.75 13.06
CA LEU A 105 -20.23 -4.22 13.21
C LEU A 105 -19.41 -4.61 11.98
N ILE A 106 -18.96 -3.61 11.21
CA ILE A 106 -18.07 -3.79 10.06
C ILE A 106 -16.68 -3.31 10.48
N LEU A 107 -15.72 -4.22 10.56
CA LEU A 107 -14.39 -3.94 11.06
C LEU A 107 -13.34 -4.20 9.98
N GLY A 108 -12.52 -3.20 9.71
CA GLY A 108 -11.31 -3.34 8.92
C GLY A 108 -10.26 -4.11 9.71
N PHE A 109 -9.50 -4.98 9.05
CA PHE A 109 -8.39 -5.68 9.70
C PHE A 109 -7.11 -4.84 9.65
N ASN A 110 -6.58 -4.62 8.45
CA ASN A 110 -5.28 -3.96 8.23
C ASN A 110 -5.28 -2.53 8.79
N ALA A 111 -4.23 -2.19 9.54
CA ALA A 111 -4.02 -0.87 10.17
C ALA A 111 -5.14 -0.42 11.14
N THR A 112 -6.07 -1.32 11.49
CA THR A 112 -7.20 -1.04 12.37
C THR A 112 -7.20 -1.96 13.59
N MET A 113 -6.99 -3.27 13.36
CA MET A 113 -6.98 -4.31 14.41
C MET A 113 -5.64 -5.03 14.52
N THR A 114 -4.71 -4.74 13.60
CA THR A 114 -3.39 -5.35 13.54
C THR A 114 -2.44 -4.68 14.52
N GLU A 115 -1.57 -5.46 15.15
CA GLU A 115 -0.50 -4.93 16.01
C GLU A 115 0.38 -3.93 15.25
N GLN A 116 0.48 -2.70 15.74
CA GLN A 116 1.44 -1.73 15.22
C GLN A 116 2.82 -2.10 15.75
N VAL A 117 3.63 -2.75 14.91
CA VAL A 117 5.04 -3.04 15.22
C VAL A 117 5.90 -1.78 15.03
N ASP A 118 5.52 -0.67 15.65
CA ASP A 118 6.37 0.50 15.81
C ASP A 118 6.97 0.45 17.22
N VAL A 119 7.89 -0.50 17.46
CA VAL A 119 8.68 -0.50 18.68
C VAL A 119 9.94 0.33 18.41
N PRO A 120 10.05 1.57 18.95
CA PRO A 120 11.25 2.37 18.79
C PRO A 120 12.36 1.74 19.63
N GLY A 121 13.22 0.93 19.00
CA GLY A 121 14.35 0.29 19.68
C GLY A 121 14.79 -1.05 19.12
N ARG A 122 13.98 -1.75 18.31
CA ARG A 122 14.40 -3.00 17.68
C ARG A 122 15.09 -2.75 16.33
N ARG A 123 16.34 -2.30 16.37
CA ARG A 123 17.28 -2.35 15.23
C ARG A 123 17.77 -3.79 14.93
N GLY A 124 16.91 -4.79 15.04
CA GLY A 124 17.31 -6.21 15.06
C GLY A 124 16.49 -7.12 14.16
N ASN A 125 16.99 -7.30 12.93
CA ASN A 125 17.04 -8.55 12.15
C ASN A 125 15.79 -9.37 11.76
N ASP A 126 14.56 -9.04 12.14
CA ASP A 126 13.39 -9.84 11.72
C ASP A 126 12.35 -9.02 10.93
N GLN A 127 12.74 -8.44 9.79
CA GLN A 127 11.82 -7.82 8.82
C GLN A 127 10.69 -8.79 8.38
N ILE A 128 10.94 -10.10 8.46
CA ILE A 128 9.95 -11.15 8.15
C ILE A 128 8.81 -11.18 9.19
N LYS A 129 9.07 -10.86 10.46
CA LYS A 129 8.01 -10.80 11.49
C LYS A 129 7.14 -9.55 11.33
N GLU A 130 7.70 -8.44 10.86
CA GLU A 130 6.96 -7.20 10.56
C GLU A 130 6.01 -7.32 9.37
N MET A 131 6.18 -8.35 8.52
CA MET A 131 5.29 -8.64 7.40
C MET A 131 4.09 -9.51 7.79
N LYS A 132 4.12 -10.18 8.96
CA LYS A 132 3.02 -11.05 9.38
C LYS A 132 1.93 -10.23 10.07
N LEU A 133 0.77 -10.15 9.44
CA LEU A 133 -0.40 -9.49 10.03
C LEU A 133 -0.94 -10.37 11.18
N SER A 134 -0.80 -9.89 12.41
CA SER A 134 -1.36 -10.49 13.62
C SER A 134 -2.43 -9.59 14.24
N LEU A 135 -3.51 -10.21 14.73
CA LEU A 135 -4.51 -9.56 15.57
C LEU A 135 -3.86 -9.07 16.87
N HIS A 136 -4.15 -7.83 17.26
CA HIS A 136 -3.65 -7.27 18.52
C HIS A 136 -4.19 -8.08 19.72
N PRO A 137 -3.35 -8.54 20.66
CA PRO A 137 -3.76 -9.46 21.75
C PRO A 137 -4.92 -8.93 22.60
N GLU A 138 -4.92 -7.63 22.91
CA GLU A 138 -5.97 -6.99 23.72
C GLU A 138 -7.36 -7.03 23.07
N LEU A 139 -7.45 -7.24 21.75
CA LEU A 139 -8.72 -7.31 21.04
C LEU A 139 -9.36 -8.70 21.12
N SER A 140 -8.59 -9.75 21.46
CA SER A 140 -9.09 -11.13 21.46
C SER A 140 -10.27 -11.32 22.42
N ASP A 141 -10.14 -10.87 23.67
CA ASP A 141 -11.20 -11.01 24.67
C ASP A 141 -12.43 -10.19 24.30
N THR A 142 -12.22 -8.96 23.81
CA THR A 142 -13.30 -8.07 23.37
C THR A 142 -14.08 -8.67 22.20
N LEU A 143 -13.39 -9.22 21.20
CA LEU A 143 -14.03 -9.88 20.05
C LEU A 143 -14.77 -11.14 20.48
N SER A 144 -14.23 -11.91 21.42
CA SER A 144 -14.89 -13.10 21.96
C SER A 144 -16.22 -12.73 22.61
N ILE A 145 -16.23 -11.67 23.44
CA ILE A 145 -17.44 -11.14 24.07
C ILE A 145 -18.45 -10.68 23.01
N LEU A 146 -18.01 -9.89 22.02
CA LEU A 146 -18.91 -9.38 20.99
C LEU A 146 -19.48 -10.49 20.09
N CYS A 147 -18.68 -11.52 19.77
CA CYS A 147 -19.12 -12.68 19.01
C CYS A 147 -20.14 -13.56 19.75
N SER A 148 -20.13 -13.51 21.08
CA SER A 148 -21.07 -14.28 21.91
C SER A 148 -22.47 -13.68 21.96
N ASP A 149 -22.63 -12.40 21.60
CA ASP A 149 -23.92 -11.71 21.59
C ASP A 149 -24.75 -12.07 20.34
N PRO A 150 -25.90 -12.75 20.47
CA PRO A 150 -26.72 -13.14 19.33
C PRO A 150 -27.35 -11.95 18.60
N LYS A 151 -27.45 -10.78 19.25
CA LYS A 151 -27.97 -9.53 18.65
C LYS A 151 -26.93 -8.81 17.81
N THR A 152 -25.67 -9.24 17.84
CA THR A 152 -24.56 -8.58 17.16
C THR A 152 -24.02 -9.45 16.03
N THR A 153 -24.01 -8.89 14.82
CA THR A 153 -23.37 -9.49 13.65
C THR A 153 -22.08 -8.77 13.37
N ILE A 154 -20.96 -9.51 13.34
CA ILE A 154 -19.62 -8.95 13.09
C ILE A 154 -19.15 -9.40 11.71
N VAL A 155 -18.69 -8.44 10.91
CA VAL A 155 -18.10 -8.62 9.59
C VAL A 155 -16.69 -8.05 9.60
N ILE A 156 -15.68 -8.90 9.43
CA ILE A 156 -14.32 -8.46 9.16
C ILE A 156 -14.15 -8.29 7.67
N LEU A 157 -13.79 -7.09 7.23
CA LEU A 157 -13.56 -6.76 5.83
C LEU A 157 -12.09 -6.38 5.61
N SER A 158 -11.33 -7.25 4.95
CA SER A 158 -9.90 -7.07 4.73
C SER A 158 -9.52 -7.12 3.25
N GLY A 159 -8.39 -6.49 2.94
CA GLY A 159 -7.69 -6.70 1.66
C GLY A 159 -6.82 -7.95 1.65
N SER A 160 -6.53 -8.53 2.81
CA SER A 160 -5.66 -9.71 2.96
C SER A 160 -6.29 -10.99 2.42
N GLU A 161 -5.45 -12.00 2.21
CA GLU A 161 -5.83 -13.34 1.78
C GLU A 161 -6.66 -14.10 2.82
N ARG A 162 -7.32 -15.16 2.34
CA ARG A 162 -8.14 -16.09 3.14
C ARG A 162 -7.32 -16.75 4.26
N SER A 163 -6.10 -17.20 3.94
CA SER A 163 -5.16 -17.85 4.85
C SER A 163 -4.85 -16.99 6.09
N ILE A 164 -4.60 -15.69 5.88
CA ILE A 164 -4.29 -14.73 6.94
C ILE A 164 -5.50 -14.53 7.86
N LEU A 165 -6.70 -14.39 7.27
CA LEU A 165 -7.92 -14.23 8.07
C LEU A 165 -8.29 -15.51 8.81
N ASP A 166 -8.09 -16.68 8.18
CA ASP A 166 -8.30 -17.97 8.84
C ASP A 166 -7.37 -18.14 10.03
N GLU A 167 -6.08 -17.82 9.90
CA GLU A 167 -5.11 -17.95 11.01
C GLU A 167 -5.47 -17.03 12.18
N ASN A 168 -5.84 -15.77 11.90
CA ASN A 168 -6.12 -14.76 12.93
C ASN A 168 -7.49 -14.91 13.59
N PHE A 169 -8.49 -15.41 12.86
CA PHE A 169 -9.88 -15.43 13.32
C PHE A 169 -10.50 -16.84 13.38
N LYS A 170 -9.68 -17.89 13.44
CA LYS A 170 -10.12 -19.30 13.58
C LYS A 170 -10.96 -19.60 14.81
N ASP A 171 -10.83 -18.81 15.88
CA ASP A 171 -11.49 -19.09 17.16
C ASP A 171 -12.81 -18.31 17.33
N PHE A 172 -13.12 -17.39 16.40
CA PHE A 172 -14.29 -16.53 16.50
C PHE A 172 -15.38 -16.87 15.49
N ASN A 173 -16.64 -16.79 15.93
CA ASN A 173 -17.80 -16.96 15.07
C ASN A 173 -18.25 -15.61 14.48
N MET A 174 -17.72 -15.28 13.31
CA MET A 174 -17.97 -14.02 12.61
C MET A 174 -17.90 -14.21 11.10
N TRP A 175 -18.39 -13.21 10.38
CA TRP A 175 -18.28 -13.14 8.93
C TRP A 175 -16.90 -12.61 8.55
N LEU A 176 -16.21 -13.29 7.64
CA LEU A 176 -14.91 -12.86 7.13
C LEU A 176 -15.01 -12.61 5.64
N ALA A 177 -14.55 -11.45 5.20
CA ALA A 177 -14.47 -11.04 3.82
C ALA A 177 -13.01 -10.75 3.45
N ALA A 178 -12.42 -11.60 2.61
CA ALA A 178 -11.03 -11.54 2.16
C ALA A 178 -10.92 -10.86 0.78
N GLU A 179 -9.73 -10.36 0.45
CA GLU A 179 -9.42 -9.71 -0.82
C GLU A 179 -10.46 -8.66 -1.25
N ASN A 180 -10.71 -7.71 -0.35
CA ASN A 180 -11.68 -6.63 -0.51
C ASN A 180 -13.11 -7.13 -0.76
N GLY A 181 -13.43 -8.33 -0.26
CA GLY A 181 -14.73 -8.97 -0.33
C GLY A 181 -14.95 -9.87 -1.55
N MET A 182 -13.89 -10.22 -2.27
CA MET A 182 -13.90 -11.27 -3.30
C MET A 182 -14.32 -12.62 -2.72
N PHE A 183 -13.85 -12.93 -1.51
CA PHE A 183 -14.18 -14.16 -0.82
C PHE A 183 -14.92 -13.87 0.47
N LEU A 184 -15.95 -14.67 0.75
CA LEU A 184 -16.79 -14.54 1.93
C LEU A 184 -16.90 -15.87 2.67
N ARG A 185 -16.70 -15.84 3.98
CA ARG A 185 -16.92 -16.95 4.91
C ARG A 185 -17.92 -16.52 5.96
N ARG A 186 -19.05 -17.24 6.08
CA ARG A 186 -20.17 -16.86 6.97
C ARG A 186 -19.95 -17.21 8.43
N THR A 187 -19.27 -18.33 8.69
CA THR A 187 -19.05 -18.88 10.02
C THR A 187 -17.67 -19.51 10.10
N THR A 188 -17.17 -19.74 11.31
CA THR A 188 -15.84 -20.34 11.56
C THR A 188 -15.64 -21.69 10.87
N LYS A 189 -16.71 -22.48 10.73
CA LYS A 189 -16.70 -23.80 10.07
C LYS A 189 -17.23 -23.77 8.63
N GLY A 190 -17.61 -22.59 8.15
CA GLY A 190 -18.13 -22.40 6.80
C GLY A 190 -17.03 -22.49 5.75
N LYS A 191 -17.38 -22.94 4.55
CA LYS A 191 -16.48 -22.85 3.40
C LYS A 191 -16.43 -21.42 2.89
N TRP A 192 -15.27 -21.02 2.37
CA TRP A 192 -15.14 -19.79 1.60
C TRP A 192 -15.97 -19.89 0.33
N MET A 193 -16.69 -18.81 0.01
CA MET A 193 -17.44 -18.65 -1.22
C MET A 193 -16.88 -17.47 -2.00
N THR A 194 -16.80 -17.59 -3.32
CA THR A 194 -16.45 -16.47 -4.19
C THR A 194 -17.70 -15.64 -4.45
N THR A 195 -17.63 -14.32 -4.26
CA THR A 195 -18.77 -13.40 -4.38
C THR A 195 -18.88 -12.75 -5.76
N MET A 196 -17.87 -12.90 -6.61
CA MET A 196 -17.81 -12.42 -8.00
C MET A 196 -17.98 -13.56 -9.01
N PRO A 197 -18.38 -13.27 -10.27
CA PRO A 197 -18.77 -14.29 -11.25
C PRO A 197 -17.64 -15.25 -11.66
N GLU A 198 -18.04 -16.42 -12.18
CA GLU A 198 -17.20 -17.57 -12.59
C GLU A 198 -16.15 -17.28 -13.69
N HIS A 199 -16.19 -16.10 -14.32
CA HIS A 199 -15.30 -15.70 -15.41
C HIS A 199 -14.33 -14.59 -15.00
N LEU A 200 -13.64 -14.77 -13.88
CA LEU A 200 -12.54 -13.90 -13.50
C LEU A 200 -11.42 -14.06 -14.54
N ASN A 201 -11.31 -13.13 -15.49
CA ASN A 201 -10.18 -13.10 -16.41
C ASN A 201 -8.94 -12.69 -15.63
N MET A 202 -7.95 -13.59 -15.57
CA MET A 202 -6.68 -13.40 -14.87
C MET A 202 -5.48 -13.38 -15.83
N ASP A 203 -5.73 -13.21 -17.13
CA ASP A 203 -4.69 -13.17 -18.17
C ASP A 203 -3.73 -11.97 -17.99
N TRP A 204 -4.19 -10.93 -17.28
CA TRP A 204 -3.42 -9.75 -16.93
C TRP A 204 -2.39 -10.01 -15.82
N VAL A 205 -2.56 -11.05 -15.00
CA VAL A 205 -1.76 -11.23 -13.77
C VAL A 205 -0.28 -11.39 -14.10
N GLU A 206 0.07 -12.25 -15.05
CA GLU A 206 1.48 -12.51 -15.38
C GLU A 206 2.14 -11.27 -16.00
N THR A 207 1.42 -10.55 -16.87
CA THR A 207 1.95 -9.34 -17.51
C THR A 207 2.12 -8.20 -16.53
N VAL A 208 1.19 -8.01 -15.58
CA VAL A 208 1.32 -7.04 -14.48
C VAL A 208 2.46 -7.45 -13.55
N LYS A 209 2.57 -8.73 -13.20
CA LYS A 209 3.62 -9.25 -12.33
C LYS A 209 5.02 -8.96 -12.89
N HIS A 210 5.23 -9.11 -14.20
CA HIS A 210 6.49 -8.71 -14.83
C HIS A 210 6.82 -7.23 -14.64
N VAL A 211 5.83 -6.34 -14.75
CA VAL A 211 6.03 -4.90 -14.48
C VAL A 211 6.37 -4.69 -13.00
N LEU A 212 5.65 -5.32 -12.08
CA LEU A 212 5.94 -5.19 -10.65
C LEU A 212 7.34 -5.71 -10.29
N GLU A 213 7.76 -6.83 -10.87
CA GLU A 213 9.10 -7.40 -10.68
C GLU A 213 10.20 -6.46 -11.15
N TYR A 214 10.02 -5.83 -12.33
CA TYR A 214 10.94 -4.83 -12.86
C TYR A 214 11.19 -3.66 -11.90
N PHE A 215 10.14 -3.18 -11.23
CA PHE A 215 10.24 -2.08 -10.26
C PHE A 215 10.68 -2.56 -8.88
N ARG A 216 10.35 -3.80 -8.50
CA ARG A 216 10.84 -4.43 -7.27
C ARG A 216 12.36 -4.50 -7.27
N GLU A 217 12.96 -4.98 -8.37
CA GLU A 217 14.43 -5.12 -8.50
C GLU A 217 15.17 -3.78 -8.39
N ARG A 218 14.54 -2.70 -8.85
CA ARG A 218 15.11 -1.35 -8.83
C ARG A 218 14.81 -0.56 -7.57
N THR A 219 13.93 -1.06 -6.71
CA THR A 219 13.49 -0.35 -5.51
C THR A 219 13.86 -1.15 -4.27
N PRO A 220 15.04 -0.90 -3.67
CA PRO A 220 15.50 -1.62 -2.49
C PRO A 220 14.44 -1.62 -1.39
N ARG A 221 14.27 -2.79 -0.75
CA ARG A 221 13.29 -3.03 0.34
C ARG A 221 11.81 -2.91 -0.08
N SER A 222 11.51 -2.76 -1.36
CA SER A 222 10.16 -3.02 -1.86
C SER A 222 9.92 -4.52 -2.02
N TYR A 223 8.66 -4.93 -1.99
CA TYR A 223 8.26 -6.32 -2.16
C TYR A 223 6.91 -6.41 -2.89
N ILE A 224 6.64 -7.60 -3.43
CA ILE A 224 5.38 -7.91 -4.10
C ILE A 224 4.65 -8.93 -3.22
N GLU A 225 3.39 -8.64 -2.93
CA GLU A 225 2.44 -9.55 -2.30
C GLU A 225 1.48 -10.04 -3.40
N SER A 226 1.65 -11.30 -3.79
CA SER A 226 0.81 -11.94 -4.81
C SER A 226 -0.34 -12.66 -4.12
N ARG A 227 -1.55 -12.13 -4.27
CA ARG A 227 -2.79 -12.73 -3.75
C ARG A 227 -3.49 -13.54 -4.85
N GLU A 228 -4.63 -14.13 -4.53
CA GLU A 228 -5.35 -14.97 -5.50
C GLU A 228 -6.00 -14.16 -6.61
N THR A 229 -6.49 -12.95 -6.31
CA THR A 229 -7.21 -12.09 -7.26
C THR A 229 -6.63 -10.69 -7.41
N SER A 230 -5.49 -10.43 -6.77
CA SER A 230 -4.83 -9.13 -6.80
C SER A 230 -3.32 -9.25 -6.63
N LEU A 231 -2.60 -8.24 -7.12
CA LEU A 231 -1.16 -8.08 -6.94
C LEU A 231 -0.90 -6.75 -6.26
N VAL A 232 -0.11 -6.77 -5.18
CA VAL A 232 0.25 -5.55 -4.46
C VAL A 232 1.75 -5.37 -4.47
N TRP A 233 2.21 -4.25 -5.00
CA TRP A 233 3.58 -3.80 -4.78
C TRP A 233 3.63 -2.85 -3.59
N ASN A 234 4.48 -3.16 -2.62
CA ASN A 234 4.62 -2.42 -1.38
C ASN A 234 6.02 -1.84 -1.26
N TYR A 235 6.10 -0.55 -0.97
CA TYR A 235 7.35 0.18 -0.80
C TYR A 235 7.43 0.86 0.58
N LYS A 236 6.71 0.33 1.58
CA LYS A 236 6.65 0.88 2.94
C LYS A 236 8.03 1.04 3.58
N TYR A 237 8.93 0.10 3.32
CA TYR A 237 10.28 0.02 3.86
C TYR A 237 11.37 0.55 2.92
N ALA A 238 10.97 0.94 1.70
CA ALA A 238 11.86 1.65 0.78
C ALA A 238 12.02 3.10 1.23
N ASP A 239 12.98 3.78 0.63
CA ASP A 239 13.06 5.23 0.72
C ASP A 239 11.75 5.86 0.22
N VAL A 240 11.23 6.85 0.94
CA VAL A 240 9.86 7.37 0.73
C VAL A 240 9.77 8.18 -0.55
N GLU A 241 10.75 9.03 -0.82
CA GLU A 241 10.79 9.89 -2.00
C GLU A 241 11.06 9.06 -3.25
N PHE A 242 12.08 8.21 -3.18
CA PHE A 242 12.41 7.29 -4.27
C PHE A 242 11.27 6.32 -4.55
N GLY A 243 10.66 5.73 -3.51
CA GLY A 243 9.53 4.82 -3.65
C GLY A 243 8.31 5.48 -4.30
N ARG A 244 8.04 6.76 -4.01
CA ARG A 244 6.97 7.53 -4.68
C ARG A 244 7.24 7.78 -6.15
N VAL A 245 8.47 8.12 -6.51
CA VAL A 245 8.88 8.29 -7.92
C VAL A 245 8.71 6.96 -8.66
N GLN A 246 9.23 5.87 -8.10
CA GLN A 246 9.09 4.53 -8.67
C GLN A 246 7.63 4.09 -8.80
N ALA A 247 6.77 4.44 -7.84
CA ALA A 247 5.34 4.18 -7.92
C ALA A 247 4.68 4.92 -9.09
N ARG A 248 5.02 6.20 -9.28
CA ARG A 248 4.48 7.01 -10.39
C ARG A 248 4.89 6.45 -11.75
N ASP A 249 6.16 6.10 -11.89
CA ASP A 249 6.69 5.56 -13.14
C ASP A 249 6.10 4.16 -13.41
N MET A 250 5.91 3.35 -12.36
CA MET A 250 5.19 2.07 -12.46
C MET A 250 3.77 2.25 -12.97
N LEU A 251 3.01 3.21 -12.44
CA LEU A 251 1.64 3.46 -12.88
C LEU A 251 1.58 3.80 -14.37
N GLN A 252 2.52 4.61 -14.84
CA GLN A 252 2.63 4.92 -16.27
C GLN A 252 2.90 3.66 -17.10
N HIS A 253 3.85 2.82 -16.69
CA HIS A 253 4.16 1.56 -17.38
C HIS A 253 2.96 0.61 -17.43
N LEU A 254 2.23 0.48 -16.32
CA LEU A 254 0.99 -0.30 -16.27
C LEU A 254 0.00 0.25 -17.28
N TRP A 255 -0.36 1.54 -17.21
CA TRP A 255 -1.36 2.16 -18.07
C TRP A 255 -1.03 2.09 -19.56
N THR A 256 0.24 2.22 -19.93
CA THR A 256 0.66 2.13 -21.34
C THR A 256 0.79 0.70 -21.86
N GLY A 257 0.82 -0.29 -20.97
CA GLY A 257 1.08 -1.69 -21.32
C GLY A 257 -0.06 -2.62 -20.91
N PRO A 258 0.17 -3.48 -19.90
CA PRO A 258 -0.64 -4.67 -19.65
C PRO A 258 -2.08 -4.40 -19.24
N ILE A 259 -2.36 -3.23 -18.64
CA ILE A 259 -3.71 -2.93 -18.12
C ILE A 259 -4.54 -2.05 -19.05
N SER A 260 -3.97 -1.57 -20.17
CA SER A 260 -4.63 -0.66 -21.12
C SER A 260 -5.98 -1.18 -21.64
N ASN A 261 -6.10 -2.50 -21.81
CA ASN A 261 -7.31 -3.18 -22.29
C ASN A 261 -7.80 -4.29 -21.32
N ALA A 262 -7.26 -4.36 -20.10
CA ALA A 262 -7.65 -5.37 -19.14
C ALA A 262 -8.76 -4.87 -18.21
N ALA A 263 -9.64 -5.77 -17.76
CA ALA A 263 -10.71 -5.47 -16.82
C ALA A 263 -10.19 -5.37 -15.37
N VAL A 264 -9.29 -4.42 -15.12
CA VAL A 264 -8.60 -4.23 -13.84
C VAL A 264 -8.67 -2.79 -13.36
N ASP A 265 -8.70 -2.62 -12.05
CA ASP A 265 -8.55 -1.36 -11.35
C ASP A 265 -7.17 -1.30 -10.68
N VAL A 266 -6.57 -0.11 -10.70
CA VAL A 266 -5.35 0.19 -9.95
C VAL A 266 -5.68 1.09 -8.78
N VAL A 267 -5.31 0.67 -7.59
CA VAL A 267 -5.50 1.43 -6.34
C VAL A 267 -4.14 1.85 -5.82
N GLN A 268 -3.91 3.15 -5.81
CA GLN A 268 -2.73 3.74 -5.20
C GLN A 268 -2.98 3.94 -3.70
N GLY A 269 -2.23 3.22 -2.88
CA GLY A 269 -2.15 3.43 -1.44
C GLY A 269 -1.07 4.44 -1.05
N SER A 270 -0.96 4.73 0.24
CA SER A 270 0.05 5.69 0.76
C SER A 270 1.50 5.25 0.51
N LYS A 271 1.76 3.94 0.56
CA LYS A 271 3.06 3.31 0.28
C LYS A 271 2.92 1.98 -0.49
N SER A 272 1.90 1.87 -1.33
CA SER A 272 1.63 0.66 -2.11
C SER A 272 0.88 0.95 -3.40
N VAL A 273 0.97 0.04 -4.36
CA VAL A 273 0.16 0.02 -5.58
C VAL A 273 -0.49 -1.36 -5.66
N GLU A 274 -1.82 -1.41 -5.65
CA GLU A 274 -2.60 -2.65 -5.78
C GLU A 274 -3.26 -2.69 -7.16
N VAL A 275 -3.06 -3.78 -7.89
CA VAL A 275 -3.79 -4.10 -9.12
C VAL A 275 -4.75 -5.23 -8.83
N ARG A 276 -6.03 -5.03 -9.14
CA ARG A 276 -7.11 -5.96 -8.83
C ARG A 276 -8.16 -5.97 -9.93
N SER A 277 -9.01 -6.98 -9.99
CA SER A 277 -10.11 -7.02 -10.95
C SER A 277 -11.10 -5.86 -10.76
N VAL A 278 -11.64 -5.37 -11.87
CA VAL A 278 -12.60 -4.26 -11.87
C VAL A 278 -13.84 -4.57 -11.01
N GLY A 279 -14.32 -3.57 -10.27
CA GLY A 279 -15.52 -3.69 -9.44
C GLY A 279 -15.33 -4.46 -8.13
N VAL A 280 -14.12 -4.93 -7.84
CA VAL A 280 -13.73 -5.45 -6.53
C VAL A 280 -13.40 -4.27 -5.63
N SER A 281 -14.25 -3.98 -4.65
CA SER A 281 -13.96 -2.97 -3.64
C SER A 281 -14.70 -3.28 -2.34
N LYS A 282 -14.16 -2.79 -1.21
CA LYS A 282 -14.80 -2.93 0.10
C LYS A 282 -16.24 -2.39 0.11
N GLY A 283 -16.49 -1.27 -0.58
CA GLY A 283 -17.83 -0.70 -0.71
C GLY A 283 -18.79 -1.63 -1.45
N ALA A 284 -18.40 -2.07 -2.66
CA ALA A 284 -19.21 -3.00 -3.46
C ALA A 284 -19.42 -4.36 -2.76
N ALA A 285 -18.45 -4.78 -1.95
CA ALA A 285 -18.58 -5.99 -1.16
C ALA A 285 -19.60 -5.86 -0.03
N ILE A 286 -19.69 -4.70 0.64
CA ILE A 286 -20.65 -4.48 1.73
C ILE A 286 -22.08 -4.70 1.23
N ASP A 287 -22.45 -4.16 0.07
CA ASP A 287 -23.81 -4.33 -0.48
C ASP A 287 -24.16 -5.81 -0.67
N ARG A 288 -23.21 -6.61 -1.17
CA ARG A 288 -23.39 -8.06 -1.38
C ARG A 288 -23.45 -8.81 -0.06
N ILE A 289 -22.55 -8.50 0.88
CA ILE A 289 -22.51 -9.12 2.20
C ILE A 289 -23.81 -8.83 2.96
N LEU A 290 -24.34 -7.61 2.87
CA LEU A 290 -25.63 -7.25 3.45
C LEU A 290 -26.77 -8.10 2.85
N GLY A 291 -26.82 -8.25 1.52
CA GLY A 291 -27.77 -9.14 0.86
C GLY A 291 -27.68 -10.58 1.38
N GLU A 292 -26.48 -11.12 1.50
CA GLU A 292 -26.24 -12.46 2.04
C GLU A 292 -26.61 -12.60 3.52
N ILE A 293 -26.37 -11.59 4.35
CA ILE A 293 -26.77 -11.57 5.77
C ILE A 293 -28.30 -11.62 5.87
N VAL A 294 -29.00 -10.80 5.09
CA VAL A 294 -30.48 -10.74 5.10
C VAL A 294 -31.07 -12.08 4.68
N HIS A 295 -30.55 -12.70 3.61
CA HIS A 295 -31.02 -14.00 3.12
C HIS A 295 -30.68 -15.14 4.08
N SER A 296 -29.44 -15.23 4.55
CA SER A 296 -28.97 -16.36 5.36
C SER A 296 -29.54 -16.40 6.77
N LYS A 297 -29.79 -15.24 7.39
CA LYS A 297 -30.39 -15.17 8.72
C LYS A 297 -31.92 -15.14 8.70
N SER A 298 -32.57 -15.18 7.53
CA SER A 298 -34.03 -14.97 7.38
C SER A 298 -34.49 -13.78 8.23
N MET A 299 -33.77 -12.67 8.08
CA MET A 299 -33.76 -11.60 9.08
C MET A 299 -35.17 -11.00 9.24
N THR A 300 -35.82 -11.27 10.38
CA THR A 300 -37.17 -10.79 10.69
C THR A 300 -37.19 -9.37 11.26
N THR A 301 -36.04 -8.90 11.75
CA THR A 301 -35.86 -7.58 12.35
C THR A 301 -34.86 -6.76 11.53
N PRO A 302 -35.14 -5.49 11.22
CA PRO A 302 -34.21 -4.62 10.50
C PRO A 302 -32.96 -4.33 11.35
N ILE A 303 -31.84 -4.02 10.70
CA ILE A 303 -30.62 -3.56 11.39
C ILE A 303 -30.90 -2.16 11.94
N ASP A 304 -30.78 -1.98 13.25
CA ASP A 304 -31.07 -0.73 13.96
C ASP A 304 -29.79 -0.06 14.51
N TYR A 305 -28.63 -0.67 14.30
CA TYR A 305 -27.33 -0.08 14.61
C TYR A 305 -26.26 -0.56 13.62
N VAL A 306 -25.46 0.37 13.09
CA VAL A 306 -24.31 0.06 12.24
C VAL A 306 -23.10 0.85 12.73
N LEU A 307 -22.00 0.14 12.98
CA LEU A 307 -20.69 0.76 13.24
C LEU A 307 -19.68 0.21 12.24
N CYS A 308 -19.07 1.10 11.47
CA CYS A 308 -18.01 0.77 10.52
C CYS A 308 -16.71 1.43 10.96
N ILE A 309 -15.67 0.62 11.19
CA ILE A 309 -14.35 1.08 11.60
C ILE A 309 -13.33 0.58 10.58
N GLY A 310 -12.47 1.46 10.08
CA GLY A 310 -11.39 1.04 9.20
C GLY A 310 -10.43 2.18 8.91
N HIS A 311 -9.21 1.82 8.50
CA HIS A 311 -8.27 2.76 7.90
C HIS A 311 -8.68 3.02 6.44
N PHE A 312 -9.09 4.25 6.14
CA PHE A 312 -9.49 4.67 4.80
C PHE A 312 -8.29 5.23 4.05
N LEU A 313 -8.17 4.87 2.77
CA LEU A 313 -7.28 5.58 1.86
C LEU A 313 -7.84 7.00 1.70
N GLY A 314 -7.04 8.01 2.06
CA GLY A 314 -7.38 9.40 1.75
C GLY A 314 -7.47 9.55 0.23
N LYS A 315 -8.59 10.09 -0.25
CA LYS A 315 -8.71 10.51 -1.65
C LYS A 315 -7.85 11.74 -1.91
#